data_AF-A0A7J6H293-F1
#
_entry.id   AF-A0A7J6H293-F1
#
_cell.length_a   1.000
_cell.length_b   1.000
_cell.length_c   1.000
_cell.angle_alpha   90.00
_cell.angle_beta   90.00
_cell.angle_gamma   90.00
#
_symmetry.space_group_name_H-M   'P 1'
#
loop_
_entity.id
_entity.type
_entity.pdbx_description
1 polymer ?
#
loop_
_entity_poly.entity_id
_entity_poly.type
_entity_poly.pdbx_seq_one_letter_code
_entity_poly.pdbx_strand_id
1 'polypeptide(L)'
;MGERIMMKLVIQILLTTAIVMMMICVNEAIYPVNPLSNFGSERTYVRITNFVGLNNDVKIECRDNKSRGQVNVPPFRTYEFNFKTKVEAFGGTIFRCNFQWMNGTKQVDYYDYEIYNQHKTDNRLNCWVLKVEGPCYCDCKDEKCDYSKCRKWPNKN
;
A
#
# COMPACT_ATOMS: atom_id res chain seq x y z
N MET A 1 38.70 -31.91 -47.43
CA MET A 1 39.17 -30.90 -46.44
C MET A 1 38.01 -30.07 -45.87
N GLY A 2 36.97 -29.73 -46.65
CA GLY A 2 35.82 -28.94 -46.18
C GLY A 2 34.95 -29.59 -45.09
N GLU A 3 34.66 -30.89 -45.16
CA GLU A 3 33.76 -31.54 -44.19
C GLU A 3 34.28 -31.55 -42.74
N ARG A 4 35.61 -31.69 -42.56
CA ARG A 4 36.24 -31.63 -41.23
C ARG A 4 36.22 -30.23 -40.64
N ILE A 5 36.25 -29.19 -41.48
CA ILE A 5 36.17 -27.79 -41.06
C ILE A 5 34.72 -27.47 -40.66
N MET A 6 33.75 -27.92 -41.45
CA MET A 6 32.32 -27.79 -41.16
C MET A 6 31.94 -28.46 -39.85
N MET A 7 32.41 -29.68 -39.60
CA MET A 7 32.11 -30.40 -38.36
C MET A 7 32.68 -29.69 -37.12
N LYS A 8 33.89 -29.12 -37.22
CA LYS A 8 34.48 -28.29 -36.14
C LYS A 8 33.69 -27.01 -35.91
N LEU A 9 33.19 -26.37 -36.96
CA LEU A 9 32.38 -25.15 -36.87
C LEU A 9 31.03 -25.44 -36.19
N VAL A 10 30.38 -26.54 -36.56
CA VAL A 10 29.11 -26.98 -35.96
C VAL A 10 29.28 -27.31 -34.48
N ILE A 11 30.31 -28.06 -34.11
CA ILE A 11 30.60 -28.38 -32.70
C ILE A 11 30.88 -27.10 -31.90
N GLN A 12 31.65 -26.16 -32.45
CA GLN A 12 31.94 -24.89 -31.79
C GLN A 12 30.67 -24.06 -31.59
N ILE A 13 29.80 -23.97 -32.60
CA ILE A 13 28.52 -23.26 -32.50
C ILE A 13 27.65 -23.89 -31.41
N LEU A 14 27.50 -25.22 -31.40
CA LEU A 14 26.70 -25.94 -30.39
C LEU A 14 27.26 -25.75 -28.96
N LEU A 15 28.58 -25.76 -28.79
CA LEU A 15 29.21 -25.50 -27.50
C LEU A 15 28.97 -24.05 -27.04
N THR A 16 29.11 -23.08 -27.94
CA THR A 16 28.89 -21.66 -27.60
C THR A 16 27.43 -21.35 -27.26
N THR A 17 26.45 -21.93 -27.99
CA THR A 17 25.03 -21.72 -27.67
C THR A 17 24.64 -22.39 -26.35
N ALA A 18 25.16 -23.58 -26.06
CA ALA A 18 24.93 -24.25 -24.77
C ALA A 18 25.48 -23.44 -23.58
N ILE A 19 26.67 -22.84 -23.72
CA ILE A 19 27.27 -21.99 -22.67
C ILE A 19 26.45 -20.71 -22.45
N VAL A 20 26.01 -20.04 -23.52
CA VAL A 20 25.18 -18.83 -23.41
C VAL A 20 23.84 -19.13 -22.74
N MET A 21 23.20 -20.26 -23.09
CA MET A 21 21.96 -20.71 -22.42
C MET A 21 22.18 -20.98 -20.93
N MET A 22 23.28 -21.62 -20.55
CA MET A 22 23.61 -21.81 -19.13
C MET A 22 23.81 -20.48 -18.40
N MET A 23 24.49 -19.49 -19.01
CA MET A 23 24.66 -18.17 -18.39
C MET A 23 23.33 -17.42 -18.19
N ILE A 24 22.39 -17.52 -19.13
CA ILE A 24 21.04 -16.95 -18.99
C ILE A 24 20.31 -17.65 -17.82
N CYS A 25 20.44 -18.96 -17.68
CA CYS A 25 19.83 -19.71 -16.57
C CYS A 25 20.41 -19.34 -15.19
N VAL A 26 21.69 -18.99 -15.07
CA VAL A 26 22.26 -18.60 -13.76
C VAL A 26 21.84 -17.19 -13.33
N ASN A 27 21.53 -16.30 -14.29
CA ASN A 27 21.10 -14.94 -13.97
C ASN A 27 19.65 -14.88 -13.43
N GLU A 28 18.83 -15.90 -13.68
CA GLU A 28 17.48 -16.04 -13.08
C GLU A 28 17.50 -16.65 -11.66
N ALA A 29 18.64 -17.16 -11.19
CA ALA A 29 18.76 -17.74 -9.85
C ALA A 29 19.24 -16.75 -8.77
N ILE A 30 19.67 -15.55 -9.14
CA ILE A 30 20.23 -14.54 -8.22
C ILE A 30 19.23 -13.40 -7.94
N TYR A 31 18.28 -13.17 -8.84
CA TYR A 31 17.15 -12.28 -8.56
C TYR A 31 15.93 -13.16 -8.25
N PRO A 32 15.40 -13.12 -7.02
CA PRO A 32 14.02 -13.54 -6.81
C PRO A 32 13.12 -12.56 -7.56
N VAL A 33 12.92 -12.78 -8.87
CA VAL A 33 11.70 -12.32 -9.52
C VAL A 33 10.61 -13.16 -8.91
N ASN A 34 9.96 -12.65 -7.86
CA ASN A 34 8.73 -13.18 -7.33
C ASN A 34 7.77 -13.42 -8.50
N PRO A 35 7.59 -14.65 -9.00
CA PRO A 35 6.78 -14.88 -10.17
C PRO A 35 5.36 -15.01 -9.66
N LEU A 36 4.67 -13.88 -9.54
CA LEU A 36 3.23 -13.71 -9.63
C LEU A 36 2.95 -12.26 -9.28
N SER A 37 2.99 -11.40 -10.32
CA SER A 37 2.05 -10.29 -10.39
C SER A 37 0.68 -10.82 -9.95
N ASN A 38 0.23 -10.44 -8.76
CA ASN A 38 -1.09 -10.80 -8.26
C ASN A 38 -2.11 -10.21 -9.23
N PHE A 39 -2.52 -10.97 -10.24
CA PHE A 39 -3.66 -10.67 -11.13
C PHE A 39 -5.01 -10.82 -10.39
N GLY A 40 -5.00 -10.72 -9.05
CA GLY A 40 -6.16 -10.80 -8.18
C GLY A 40 -6.33 -9.52 -7.38
N SER A 41 -7.59 -9.11 -7.17
CA SER A 41 -7.92 -8.08 -6.20
C SER A 41 -7.46 -8.51 -4.82
N GLU A 42 -6.64 -7.70 -4.16
CA GLU A 42 -6.16 -7.96 -2.80
C GLU A 42 -7.15 -7.38 -1.79
N ARG A 43 -7.32 -8.03 -0.63
CA ARG A 43 -8.18 -7.48 0.44
C ARG A 43 -7.32 -6.67 1.41
N THR A 44 -7.59 -5.37 1.49
CA THR A 44 -6.93 -4.44 2.39
C THR A 44 -7.83 -4.16 3.58
N TYR A 45 -7.24 -4.05 4.77
CA TYR A 45 -7.92 -3.65 5.99
C TYR A 45 -7.36 -2.32 6.47
N VAL A 46 -8.25 -1.45 6.93
CA VAL A 46 -7.91 -0.16 7.51
C VAL A 46 -8.48 -0.09 8.91
N ARG A 47 -7.64 0.34 9.85
CA ARG A 47 -7.99 0.64 11.23
C ARG A 47 -7.68 2.10 11.50
N ILE A 48 -8.65 2.85 12.01
CA ILE A 48 -8.47 4.26 12.39
C ILE A 48 -8.92 4.45 13.84
N THR A 49 -8.00 4.88 14.69
CA THR A 49 -8.27 5.14 16.12
C THR A 49 -8.23 6.63 16.42
N ASN A 50 -9.21 7.13 17.18
CA ASN A 50 -9.32 8.55 17.53
C ASN A 50 -8.57 8.88 18.83
N PHE A 51 -7.42 9.55 18.73
CA PHE A 51 -6.62 10.09 19.84
C PHE A 51 -6.56 11.64 19.80
N VAL A 52 -7.52 12.32 19.16
CA VAL A 52 -7.53 13.79 19.03
C VAL A 52 -7.85 14.47 20.37
N GLY A 53 -8.43 13.76 21.35
CA GLY A 53 -8.60 14.25 22.71
C GLY A 53 -9.78 13.63 23.43
N LEU A 54 -9.84 13.83 24.75
CA LEU A 54 -10.82 13.19 25.65
C LEU A 54 -12.29 13.52 25.37
N ASN A 55 -12.57 14.64 24.70
CA ASN A 55 -13.93 15.15 24.48
C ASN A 55 -14.22 15.41 22.98
N ASN A 56 -13.38 14.88 22.09
CA ASN A 56 -13.50 15.15 20.66
C ASN A 56 -13.92 13.87 19.94
N ASP A 57 -15.19 13.80 19.55
CA ASP A 57 -15.65 12.81 18.58
C ASP A 57 -15.10 13.20 17.19
N VAL A 58 -14.57 12.21 16.47
CA VAL A 58 -14.14 12.39 15.09
C VAL A 58 -15.17 11.77 14.17
N LYS A 59 -15.86 12.60 13.40
CA LYS A 59 -16.61 12.19 12.22
C LYS A 59 -15.62 11.85 11.11
N ILE A 60 -15.64 10.60 10.69
CA ILE A 60 -14.84 10.06 9.60
C ILE A 60 -15.78 9.79 8.43
N GLU A 61 -15.50 10.40 7.28
CA GLU A 61 -16.16 10.08 6.02
C GLU A 61 -15.11 9.58 5.04
N CYS A 62 -15.08 8.28 4.81
CA CYS A 62 -14.17 7.70 3.84
C CYS A 62 -14.86 7.34 2.54
N ARG A 63 -14.14 7.56 1.45
CA ARG A 63 -14.62 7.31 0.09
C ARG A 63 -13.54 6.67 -0.77
N ASP A 64 -13.97 5.72 -1.59
CA ASP A 64 -13.32 5.42 -2.86
C ASP A 64 -14.16 6.00 -4.01
N ASN A 65 -13.89 5.57 -5.24
CA ASN A 65 -14.65 6.00 -6.42
C ASN A 65 -16.10 5.50 -6.45
N LYS A 66 -16.53 4.59 -5.56
CA LYS A 66 -17.85 3.91 -5.60
C LYS A 66 -18.61 3.84 -4.28
N SER A 67 -17.94 3.96 -3.14
CA SER A 67 -18.51 3.77 -1.79
C SER A 67 -18.19 4.96 -0.92
N ARG A 68 -19.19 5.41 -0.16
CA ARG A 68 -19.05 6.45 0.87
C ARG A 68 -19.59 5.89 2.18
N GLY A 69 -18.77 5.93 3.23
CA GLY A 69 -19.18 5.55 4.57
C GLY A 69 -18.86 6.69 5.53
N GLN A 70 -19.83 7.08 6.36
CA GLN A 70 -19.65 8.07 7.40
C GLN A 70 -19.88 7.42 8.77
N VAL A 71 -18.99 7.70 9.72
CA VAL A 71 -19.09 7.21 11.10
C VAL A 71 -18.59 8.28 12.07
N ASN A 72 -19.19 8.36 13.25
CA ASN A 72 -18.64 9.16 14.35
C ASN A 72 -17.86 8.21 15.27
N VAL A 73 -16.60 8.55 15.55
CA VAL A 73 -15.68 7.74 16.35
C VAL A 73 -15.39 8.48 17.65
N PRO A 74 -15.89 8.00 18.79
CA PRO A 74 -15.62 8.62 20.09
C PRO A 74 -14.13 8.55 20.48
N PRO A 75 -13.71 9.33 21.49
CA PRO A 75 -12.37 9.27 22.06
C PRO A 75 -11.92 7.83 22.37
N PHE A 76 -10.71 7.50 21.93
CA PHE A 76 -10.06 6.19 22.07
C PHE A 76 -10.82 5.01 21.43
N ARG A 77 -11.84 5.27 20.62
CA ARG A 77 -12.52 4.24 19.83
C ARG A 77 -11.87 4.11 18.47
N THR A 78 -12.14 2.96 17.87
CA THR A 78 -11.55 2.52 16.62
C THR A 78 -12.65 2.25 15.61
N TYR A 79 -12.47 2.77 14.41
CA TYR A 79 -13.27 2.43 13.23
C TYR A 79 -12.44 1.54 12.31
N GLU A 80 -13.06 0.46 11.84
CA GLU A 80 -12.41 -0.52 10.97
C GLU A 80 -13.28 -0.78 9.75
N PHE A 81 -12.63 -0.95 8.60
CA PHE A 81 -13.29 -1.40 7.39
C PHE A 81 -12.28 -2.13 6.49
N ASN A 82 -12.80 -2.90 5.54
CA ASN A 82 -11.99 -3.57 4.54
C ASN A 82 -12.57 -3.39 3.14
N PHE A 83 -11.71 -3.44 2.13
CA PHE A 83 -12.09 -3.31 0.74
C PHE A 83 -11.20 -4.21 -0.15
N LYS A 84 -11.68 -4.46 -1.36
CA LYS A 84 -10.90 -5.16 -2.39
C LYS A 84 -10.19 -4.13 -3.27
N THR A 85 -8.88 -4.26 -3.43
CA THR A 85 -8.10 -3.45 -4.35
C THR A 85 -8.38 -3.86 -5.80
N LYS A 86 -8.21 -2.94 -6.74
CA LYS A 86 -8.28 -3.26 -8.16
C LYS A 86 -6.97 -3.91 -8.59
N VAL A 87 -6.99 -4.63 -9.71
CA VAL A 87 -5.74 -5.06 -10.35
C VAL A 87 -5.00 -3.79 -10.81
N GLU A 88 -3.72 -3.68 -10.50
CA GLU A 88 -2.93 -2.45 -10.70
C GLU A 88 -2.91 -1.96 -12.14
N ALA A 89 -2.96 -2.89 -13.11
CA ALA A 89 -3.08 -2.59 -14.53
C ALA A 89 -4.30 -1.73 -14.90
N PHE A 90 -5.31 -1.63 -14.01
CA PHE A 90 -6.50 -0.80 -14.19
C PHE A 90 -6.53 0.46 -13.30
N GLY A 91 -5.36 0.98 -12.90
CA GLY A 91 -5.20 2.29 -12.25
C GLY A 91 -5.27 2.28 -10.72
N GLY A 92 -5.13 1.10 -10.10
CA GLY A 92 -5.02 0.91 -8.66
C GLY A 92 -6.23 1.40 -7.83
N THR A 93 -6.16 1.16 -6.53
CA THR A 93 -7.14 1.66 -5.55
C THR A 93 -6.52 2.76 -4.68
N ILE A 94 -7.19 3.92 -4.65
CA ILE A 94 -6.90 5.02 -3.74
C ILE A 94 -8.11 5.22 -2.84
N PHE A 95 -7.87 5.32 -1.53
CA PHE A 95 -8.91 5.58 -0.53
C PHE A 95 -8.58 6.89 0.18
N ARG A 96 -9.56 7.81 0.19
CA ARG A 96 -9.43 9.09 0.89
C ARG A 96 -10.47 9.21 1.99
N CYS A 97 -10.06 9.74 3.13
CA CYS A 97 -10.94 10.00 4.26
C CYS A 97 -10.94 11.49 4.59
N ASN A 98 -12.13 11.99 4.86
CA ASN A 98 -12.36 13.26 5.49
C ASN A 98 -12.52 13.05 6.99
N PHE A 99 -11.80 13.85 7.76
CA PHE A 99 -11.83 13.86 9.21
C PHE A 99 -12.39 15.20 9.66
N GLN A 100 -13.43 15.15 10.48
CA GLN A 100 -14.04 16.31 11.09
C GLN A 100 -14.17 16.04 12.57
N TRP A 101 -13.80 16.98 13.42
CA TRP A 101 -14.08 16.85 14.85
C TRP A 101 -14.59 18.16 15.43
N MET A 102 -15.34 17.99 16.52
CA MET A 102 -15.93 19.08 17.27
C MET A 102 -15.25 19.19 18.62
N ASN A 103 -15.10 20.42 19.09
CA ASN A 103 -14.88 20.71 20.51
C ASN A 103 -16.23 21.15 21.08
N GLY A 104 -16.98 20.21 21.66
CA GLY A 104 -18.38 20.44 22.05
C GLY A 104 -19.32 20.54 20.84
N THR A 105 -20.04 21.66 20.68
CA THR A 105 -21.05 21.87 19.62
C THR A 105 -20.53 22.59 18.37
N LYS A 106 -19.27 23.02 18.35
CA LYS A 106 -18.67 23.70 17.19
C LYS A 106 -17.78 22.75 16.40
N GLN A 107 -18.03 22.63 15.10
CA GLN A 107 -17.08 22.06 14.16
C GLN A 107 -15.81 22.90 14.18
N VAL A 108 -14.69 22.29 14.56
CA VAL A 108 -13.42 23.01 14.68
C VAL A 108 -12.64 22.84 13.39
N ASP A 109 -12.52 21.60 12.90
CA ASP A 109 -11.66 21.30 11.79
C ASP A 109 -12.24 20.30 10.78
N TYR A 110 -11.74 20.38 9.55
CA TYR A 110 -12.03 19.49 8.43
C TYR A 110 -10.72 19.21 7.70
N TYR A 111 -10.37 17.94 7.49
CA TYR A 111 -9.16 17.55 6.79
C TYR A 111 -9.39 16.36 5.86
N ASP A 112 -8.86 16.43 4.64
CA ASP A 112 -8.91 15.35 3.66
C ASP A 112 -7.52 14.67 3.56
N TYR A 113 -7.48 13.35 3.68
CA TYR A 113 -6.25 12.55 3.61
C TYR A 113 -6.39 11.31 2.74
N GLU A 114 -5.35 11.03 1.97
CA GLU A 114 -5.10 9.73 1.38
C GLU A 114 -4.61 8.76 2.46
N ILE A 115 -5.50 7.86 2.89
CA ILE A 115 -5.23 6.84 3.92
C ILE A 115 -4.72 5.53 3.33
N TYR A 116 -4.91 5.32 2.04
CA TYR A 116 -4.45 4.15 1.31
C TYR A 116 -4.22 4.49 -0.16
N ASN A 117 -3.11 4.03 -0.71
CA ASN A 117 -2.81 4.11 -2.13
C ASN A 117 -2.04 2.86 -2.55
N GLN A 118 -2.68 2.00 -3.34
CA GLN A 118 -2.12 0.72 -3.75
C GLN A 118 -0.72 0.82 -4.37
N HIS A 119 -0.41 1.91 -5.08
CA HIS A 119 0.90 2.09 -5.71
C HIS A 119 2.00 2.60 -4.78
N LYS A 120 1.65 3.05 -3.57
CA LYS A 120 2.59 3.63 -2.59
C LYS A 120 2.62 2.86 -1.28
N THR A 121 1.65 1.98 -1.07
CA THR A 121 1.35 1.35 0.20
C THR A 121 1.73 -0.11 0.06
N ASP A 122 2.89 -0.48 0.57
CA ASP A 122 3.42 -1.85 0.42
C ASP A 122 2.72 -2.87 1.34
N ASN A 123 1.76 -2.42 2.16
CA ASN A 123 1.16 -3.20 3.24
C ASN A 123 -0.37 -3.37 3.14
N ARG A 124 -0.80 -4.60 3.47
CA ARG A 124 -2.21 -5.04 3.40
C ARG A 124 -3.07 -4.58 4.57
N LEU A 125 -2.44 -4.26 5.70
CA LEU A 125 -3.09 -3.77 6.90
C LEU A 125 -2.54 -2.39 7.23
N ASN A 126 -3.43 -1.40 7.26
CA ASN A 126 -3.05 -0.01 7.48
C ASN A 126 -3.66 0.49 8.79
N CYS A 127 -2.80 0.73 9.77
CA CYS A 127 -3.19 1.22 11.08
C CYS A 127 -2.91 2.71 11.15
N TRP A 128 -3.95 3.48 11.48
CA TRP A 128 -3.91 4.92 11.61
C TRP A 128 -4.37 5.34 13.01
N VAL A 129 -3.67 6.32 13.59
CA VAL A 129 -4.13 7.04 14.78
C VAL A 129 -4.26 8.51 14.43
N LEU A 130 -5.39 9.10 14.79
CA LEU A 130 -5.64 10.53 14.59
C LEU A 130 -5.23 11.26 15.87
N LYS A 131 -4.19 12.10 15.81
CA LYS A 131 -3.73 12.94 16.91
C LYS A 131 -3.99 14.41 16.59
N VAL A 132 -3.90 15.27 17.61
CA VAL A 132 -4.06 16.72 17.44
C VAL A 132 -3.06 17.29 16.44
N GLU A 133 -1.81 16.80 16.45
CA GLU A 133 -0.73 17.28 15.59
C GLU A 133 -0.85 16.76 14.16
N GLY A 134 -1.59 15.66 13.96
CA GLY A 134 -1.66 14.99 12.67
C GLY A 134 -2.05 13.51 12.75
N PRO A 135 -2.44 12.91 11.62
CA PRO A 135 -2.57 11.47 11.53
C PRO A 135 -1.18 10.80 11.51
N CYS A 136 -1.04 9.73 12.28
CA CYS A 136 0.13 8.86 12.25
C CYS A 136 -0.27 7.46 11.80
N TYR A 137 0.65 6.73 11.18
CA TYR A 137 0.35 5.43 10.59
C TYR A 137 1.51 4.45 10.71
N CYS A 138 1.19 3.18 10.59
CA CYS A 138 2.12 2.06 10.57
C CYS A 138 1.50 0.87 9.81
N ASP A 139 2.28 -0.20 9.61
CA ASP A 139 1.72 -1.50 9.25
C ASP A 139 1.16 -2.18 10.51
N CYS A 140 -0.11 -2.58 10.51
CA CYS A 140 -0.68 -3.31 11.64
C CYS A 140 -0.03 -4.69 11.86
N LYS A 141 0.66 -5.24 10.87
CA LYS A 141 1.38 -6.52 10.98
C LYS A 141 2.74 -6.39 11.65
N ASP A 142 3.30 -5.19 11.67
CA ASP A 142 4.60 -4.96 12.28
C ASP A 142 4.43 -4.90 13.80
N GLU A 143 5.05 -5.84 14.50
CA GLU A 143 5.07 -5.89 15.97
C GLU A 143 5.69 -4.62 16.57
N LYS A 144 6.52 -3.90 15.81
CA LYS A 144 7.14 -2.64 16.20
C LYS A 144 6.30 -1.42 15.83
N CYS A 145 5.04 -1.59 15.41
CA CYS A 145 4.16 -0.46 15.14
C CYS A 145 4.02 0.45 16.37
N ASP A 146 4.67 1.61 16.31
CA ASP A 146 4.70 2.63 17.37
C ASP A 146 4.01 3.94 16.96
N TYR A 147 3.46 3.99 15.75
CA TYR A 147 2.87 5.18 15.14
C TYR A 147 3.83 6.39 15.11
N SER A 148 5.12 6.15 14.90
CA SER A 148 6.14 7.20 14.75
C SER A 148 6.04 7.97 13.42
N LYS A 149 5.48 7.37 12.36
CA LYS A 149 5.32 8.01 11.05
C LYS A 149 4.08 8.88 11.03
N CYS A 150 4.24 10.17 11.31
CA CYS A 150 3.17 11.16 11.35
C CYS A 150 3.21 12.13 10.15
N ARG A 151 2.04 12.64 9.76
CA ARG A 151 1.91 13.73 8.78
C ARG A 151 1.26 14.92 9.47
N LYS A 152 1.69 16.14 9.17
CA LYS A 152 1.02 17.36 9.68
C LYS A 152 -0.29 17.55 8.96
N TRP A 153 -1.37 17.89 9.69
CA TRP A 153 -2.62 18.36 9.10
C TRP A 153 -2.35 19.45 8.04
N PRO A 154 -2.97 19.41 6.85
CA PRO A 154 -2.79 20.47 5.86
C PRO A 154 -3.29 21.79 6.45
N ASN A 155 -2.51 22.85 6.27
CA ASN A 155 -2.91 24.18 6.72
C ASN A 155 -4.24 24.55 6.06
N LYS A 156 -5.17 25.09 6.85
CA LYS A 156 -6.32 25.81 6.31
C LYS A 156 -5.79 27.08 5.65
N ASN A 157 -5.99 27.23 4.35
CA ASN A 157 -5.92 28.55 3.72
C ASN A 157 -7.10 29.40 4.19
#